data_AF-A0A958G826-F1
#
_entry.id   AF-A0A958G826-F1
#
_cell.length_a   1.000
_cell.length_b   1.000
_cell.length_c   1.000
_cell.angle_alpha   90.00
_cell.angle_beta   90.00
_cell.angle_gamma   90.00
#
_symmetry.space_group_name_H-M   'P 1'
#
loop_
_entity.id
_entity.type
_entity.pdbx_description
1 polymer ?
#
loop_
_entity_poly.entity_id
_entity_poly.type
_entity_poly.pdbx_seq_one_letter_code
_entity_poly.pdbx_strand_id
1 'polypeptide(L)'
;EEKRRDGRVAATFRSTLKRLLLAGIPIFLLLFIGIRYLFAPVFGAEWEEAGGYAQILLPFFFIRFISATLSTTMTILEKLKQALVVHLSIIAGNLLAFGAAYRFQWDFERFLYLYVMILSFLYTIFLIYYYRLARGEKKD
;
A
#
# COMPACT_ATOMS: atom_id res chain seq x y z
N GLU A 1 17.26 2.42 28.66
CA GLU A 1 17.66 1.81 27.36
C GLU A 1 16.57 1.87 26.30
N GLU A 2 15.28 1.75 26.65
CA GLU A 2 14.14 1.89 25.72
C GLU A 2 14.15 3.18 24.87
N LYS A 3 14.36 4.36 25.47
CA LYS A 3 14.46 5.63 24.72
C LYS A 3 15.57 5.64 23.65
N ARG A 4 16.66 4.88 23.85
CA ARG A 4 17.74 4.73 22.86
C ARG A 4 17.38 3.73 21.76
N ARG A 5 16.52 2.74 22.04
CA ARG A 5 15.99 1.77 21.08
C ARG A 5 14.98 2.45 20.15
N ASP A 6 14.05 3.23 20.70
CA ASP A 6 13.03 3.96 19.91
C ASP A 6 13.66 4.99 18.96
N GLY A 7 14.68 5.72 19.43
CA GLY A 7 15.42 6.68 18.58
C GLY A 7 16.12 6.01 17.38
N ARG A 8 16.66 4.79 17.54
CA ARG A 8 17.26 4.03 16.43
C ARG A 8 16.18 3.51 15.47
N VAL A 9 15.04 3.06 15.98
CA VAL A 9 13.92 2.59 15.15
C VAL A 9 13.38 3.73 14.29
N ALA A 10 13.17 4.92 14.86
CA ALA A 10 12.75 6.11 14.13
C ALA A 10 13.74 6.50 13.01
N ALA A 11 15.05 6.48 13.30
CA ALA A 11 16.09 6.81 12.35
C ALA A 11 16.14 5.81 11.18
N THR A 12 16.10 4.51 11.48
CA THR A 12 16.04 3.44 10.47
C THR A 12 14.77 3.55 9.63
N PHE A 13 13.61 3.75 10.26
CA PHE A 13 12.33 3.93 9.55
C PHE A 13 12.42 5.06 8.52
N ARG A 14 12.92 6.23 8.94
CA ARG A 14 13.03 7.41 8.07
C ARG A 14 14.03 7.20 6.94
N SER A 15 15.15 6.53 7.20
CA SER A 15 16.14 6.18 6.18
C SER A 15 15.54 5.22 5.15
N THR A 16 14.86 4.16 5.61
CA THR A 16 14.19 3.19 4.75
C THR A 16 13.10 3.85 3.91
N LEU A 17 12.22 4.65 4.52
CA LEU A 17 11.18 5.40 3.80
C LEU A 17 11.78 6.28 2.68
N LYS A 18 12.86 7.02 2.97
CA LYS A 18 13.53 7.86 1.96
C LYS A 18 14.08 7.01 0.80
N ARG A 19 14.71 5.88 1.10
CA ARG A 19 15.25 4.97 0.06
C ARG A 19 14.14 4.37 -0.79
N LEU A 20 13.03 3.95 -0.17
CA LEU A 20 11.86 3.41 -0.87
C LEU A 20 11.22 4.47 -1.77
N LEU A 21 11.12 5.72 -1.33
CA LEU A 21 10.61 6.81 -2.17
C LEU A 21 11.57 7.10 -3.32
N LEU A 22 12.87 7.22 -3.04
CA LEU A 22 13.87 7.57 -4.06
C LEU A 22 13.99 6.48 -5.15
N ALA A 23 13.93 5.20 -4.78
CA ALA A 23 13.95 4.09 -5.72
C ALA A 23 12.58 3.82 -6.35
N GLY A 24 11.50 3.91 -5.56
CA GLY A 24 10.16 3.56 -5.98
C GLY A 24 9.53 4.59 -6.92
N ILE A 25 9.66 5.89 -6.63
CA ILE A 25 9.07 6.95 -7.46
C ILE A 25 9.47 6.83 -8.94
N PRO A 26 10.76 6.75 -9.33
CA PRO A 26 11.13 6.69 -10.75
C PRO A 26 10.61 5.40 -11.41
N ILE A 27 10.65 4.26 -10.72
CA ILE A 27 10.18 2.98 -11.25
C ILE A 27 8.67 3.01 -11.47
N PHE A 28 7.90 3.40 -10.45
CA PHE A 28 6.44 3.43 -10.53
C PHE A 28 5.93 4.52 -11.47
N LEU A 29 6.64 5.65 -11.60
CA LEU A 29 6.29 6.69 -12.57
C LEU A 29 6.50 6.21 -14.01
N LEU A 30 7.63 5.56 -14.28
CA LEU A 30 7.91 4.97 -15.60
C LEU A 30 6.87 3.90 -15.94
N LEU A 31 6.54 3.03 -14.98
CA LEU A 31 5.47 2.05 -15.15
C LEU A 31 4.11 2.72 -15.36
N PHE A 32 3.76 3.77 -14.63
CA PHE A 32 2.46 4.43 -14.77
C PHE A 32 2.23 5.01 -16.17
N ILE A 33 3.28 5.54 -16.79
CA ILE A 33 3.22 6.08 -18.15
C ILE A 33 3.26 4.96 -19.20
N GLY A 34 4.06 3.92 -18.97
CA GLY A 34 4.32 2.88 -19.97
C GLY A 34 3.45 1.63 -19.92
N ILE A 35 2.88 1.27 -18.76
CA ILE A 35 2.33 -0.08 -18.53
C ILE A 35 1.20 -0.43 -19.50
N ARG A 36 0.32 0.53 -19.82
CA ARG A 36 -0.78 0.32 -20.75
C ARG A 36 -0.28 -0.05 -22.16
N TYR A 37 0.79 0.60 -22.61
CA TYR A 37 1.38 0.36 -23.93
C TYR A 37 2.29 -0.87 -23.97
N LEU A 38 2.82 -1.29 -22.83
CA LEU A 38 3.68 -2.47 -22.71
C LEU A 38 2.88 -3.77 -22.61
N PHE A 39 1.60 -3.72 -22.22
CA PHE A 39 0.80 -4.92 -22.00
C PHE A 39 0.53 -5.71 -23.29
N ALA A 40 0.00 -5.06 -24.33
CA ALA A 40 -0.34 -5.76 -25.57
C ALA A 40 0.87 -6.36 -26.32
N PRO A 41 2.03 -5.68 -26.45
CA PRO A 41 3.22 -6.25 -27.10
C PRO A 41 3.82 -7.45 -26.34
N VAL A 42 3.67 -7.51 -25.01
CA VAL A 42 4.27 -8.55 -24.16
C VAL A 42 3.34 -9.76 -24.01
N PHE A 43 2.05 -9.52 -23.83
CA PHE A 43 1.06 -10.55 -23.52
C PHE A 43 0.12 -10.90 -24.68
N GLY A 44 0.10 -10.09 -25.74
CA GLY A 44 -0.79 -10.23 -26.90
C GLY A 44 -1.92 -9.19 -26.91
N ALA A 45 -2.52 -8.98 -28.09
CA ALA A 45 -3.55 -7.95 -28.29
C ALA A 45 -4.80 -8.11 -27.40
N GLU A 46 -5.15 -9.35 -27.04
CA GLU A 46 -6.29 -9.64 -26.15
C GLU A 46 -6.11 -9.08 -24.73
N TRP A 47 -4.88 -8.71 -24.34
CA TRP A 47 -4.56 -8.18 -23.01
C TRP A 47 -4.50 -6.66 -22.95
N GLU A 48 -4.93 -5.96 -24.01
CA GLU A 48 -4.91 -4.50 -24.05
C GLU A 48 -5.74 -3.88 -22.90
N GLU A 49 -6.94 -4.42 -22.63
CA GLU A 49 -7.78 -3.97 -21.50
C GLU A 49 -7.10 -4.20 -20.14
N ALA A 50 -6.37 -5.32 -19.99
CA ALA A 50 -5.63 -5.62 -18.76
C ALA A 50 -4.53 -4.60 -18.48
N GLY A 51 -3.95 -3.99 -19.52
CA GLY A 51 -3.04 -2.86 -19.39
C GLY A 51 -3.69 -1.63 -18.74
N GLY A 52 -4.96 -1.35 -19.07
CA GLY A 52 -5.76 -0.32 -18.43
C GLY A 52 -6.00 -0.61 -16.94
N TYR A 53 -6.39 -1.84 -16.61
CA TYR A 53 -6.59 -2.26 -15.22
C TYR A 53 -5.28 -2.21 -14.40
N ALA A 54 -4.16 -2.61 -14.99
CA ALA A 54 -2.85 -2.49 -14.36
C ALA A 54 -2.49 -1.03 -14.06
N GLN A 55 -2.79 -0.12 -14.97
CA GLN A 55 -2.57 1.32 -14.75
C GLN A 55 -3.40 1.86 -13.58
N ILE A 56 -4.66 1.42 -13.43
CA ILE A 56 -5.53 1.80 -12.29
C ILE A 56 -4.97 1.28 -10.95
N LEU A 57 -4.38 0.08 -10.93
CA LEU A 57 -3.84 -0.54 -9.71
C LEU A 57 -2.48 0.03 -9.26
N LEU A 58 -1.70 0.63 -10.17
CA LEU A 58 -0.34 1.08 -9.89
C LEU A 58 -0.21 2.06 -8.70
N PRO A 59 -1.06 3.10 -8.55
CA PRO A 59 -0.99 4.00 -7.41
C PRO A 59 -1.13 3.27 -6.06
N PHE A 60 -2.07 2.32 -6.00
CA PHE A 60 -2.24 1.46 -4.83
C PHE A 60 -0.99 0.59 -4.59
N PHE A 61 -0.44 -0.03 -5.63
CA PHE A 61 0.76 -0.87 -5.49
C PHE A 61 1.98 -0.09 -5.00
N PHE A 62 2.14 1.16 -5.40
CA PHE A 62 3.20 2.02 -4.90
C PHE A 62 3.09 2.25 -3.39
N ILE A 63 1.91 2.63 -2.91
CA ILE A 63 1.67 2.86 -1.47
C ILE A 63 1.82 1.55 -0.69
N ARG A 64 1.27 0.45 -1.22
CA ARG A 64 1.39 -0.89 -0.62
C ARG A 64 2.84 -1.33 -0.53
N PHE A 65 3.65 -1.09 -1.56
CA PHE A 65 5.08 -1.42 -1.57
C PHE A 65 5.80 -0.75 -0.38
N ILE A 66 5.60 0.56 -0.20
CA ILE A 66 6.21 1.32 0.91
C ILE A 66 5.70 0.81 2.26
N SER A 67 4.38 0.69 2.40
CA SER A 67 3.74 0.29 3.65
C SER A 67 4.11 -1.14 4.05
N ALA A 68 4.21 -2.07 3.10
CA ALA A 68 4.56 -3.46 3.36
C ALA A 68 6.00 -3.62 3.83
N THR A 69 6.95 -2.84 3.31
CA THR A 69 8.33 -2.87 3.82
C THR A 69 8.40 -2.32 5.25
N LEU A 70 7.67 -1.23 5.53
CA LEU A 70 7.73 -0.55 6.82
C LEU A 70 6.88 -1.21 7.92
N SER A 71 5.95 -2.08 7.57
CA SER A 71 5.18 -2.87 8.54
C SER A 71 6.05 -3.80 9.39
N THR A 72 7.23 -4.19 8.90
CA THR A 72 8.25 -4.96 9.66
C THR A 72 8.65 -4.27 10.97
N THR A 73 8.52 -2.94 11.04
CA THR A 73 8.71 -2.15 12.27
C THR A 73 7.81 -2.63 13.41
N MET A 74 6.58 -3.07 13.11
CA MET A 74 5.66 -3.61 14.11
C MET A 74 6.19 -4.91 14.72
N THR A 75 6.80 -5.77 13.92
CA THR A 75 7.43 -7.00 14.40
C THR A 75 8.64 -6.69 15.27
N ILE A 76 9.48 -5.73 14.87
CA ILE A 76 10.67 -5.28 15.63
C ILE A 76 10.29 -4.66 17.00
N LEU A 77 9.14 -3.99 17.06
CA LEU A 77 8.57 -3.39 18.27
C LEU A 77 7.61 -4.33 19.03
N GLU A 78 7.53 -5.60 18.64
CA GLU A 78 6.67 -6.62 19.26
C GLU A 78 5.17 -6.24 19.32
N LYS A 79 4.71 -5.44 18.35
CA LYS A 79 3.33 -4.96 18.22
C LYS A 79 2.46 -5.88 17.35
N LEU A 80 2.55 -7.20 17.58
CA LEU A 80 1.86 -8.20 16.75
C LEU A 80 0.32 -8.09 16.84
N LYS A 81 -0.22 -7.74 18.03
CA LYS A 81 -1.67 -7.51 18.19
C LYS A 81 -2.15 -6.36 17.33
N GLN A 82 -1.39 -5.28 17.22
CA GLN A 82 -1.71 -4.15 16.35
C GLN A 82 -1.55 -4.53 14.88
N ALA A 83 -0.57 -5.38 14.54
CA ALA A 83 -0.40 -5.87 13.17
C ALA A 83 -1.59 -6.72 12.73
N LEU A 84 -2.18 -7.50 13.64
CA LEU A 84 -3.43 -8.23 13.39
C LEU A 84 -4.58 -7.27 13.07
N VAL A 85 -4.75 -6.19 13.83
CA VAL A 85 -5.80 -5.17 13.57
C VAL A 85 -5.64 -4.59 12.17
N VAL A 86 -4.41 -4.26 11.76
CA VAL A 86 -4.14 -3.77 10.39
C VAL A 86 -4.61 -4.79 9.33
N HIS A 87 -4.26 -6.07 9.47
CA HIS A 87 -4.67 -7.09 8.51
C HIS A 87 -6.18 -7.29 8.50
N LEU A 88 -6.84 -7.26 9.65
CA LEU A 88 -8.30 -7.32 9.74
C LEU A 88 -8.96 -6.11 9.06
N SER A 89 -8.41 -4.91 9.22
CA SER A 89 -8.90 -3.72 8.54
C SER A 89 -8.74 -3.82 7.01
N ILE A 90 -7.64 -4.41 6.53
CA ILE A 90 -7.45 -4.68 5.09
C ILE A 90 -8.50 -5.67 4.59
N ILE A 91 -8.72 -6.78 5.32
CA ILE A 91 -9.74 -7.78 4.97
C ILE A 91 -11.12 -7.12 4.91
N ALA A 92 -11.47 -6.31 5.92
CA ALA A 92 -12.73 -5.57 5.95
C ALA A 92 -12.85 -4.64 4.74
N GLY A 93 -11.80 -3.90 4.38
CA GLY A 93 -11.77 -3.05 3.19
C GLY A 93 -12.00 -3.82 1.88
N ASN A 94 -11.40 -5.01 1.75
CA ASN A 94 -11.64 -5.89 0.60
C ASN A 94 -13.11 -6.35 0.56
N LEU A 95 -13.64 -6.83 1.68
CA LEU A 95 -15.04 -7.28 1.78
C LEU A 95 -16.03 -6.14 1.47
N LEU A 96 -15.72 -4.91 1.88
CA LEU A 96 -16.53 -3.73 1.54
C LEU A 96 -16.51 -3.46 0.04
N ALA A 97 -15.35 -3.52 -0.62
CA ALA A 97 -15.25 -3.32 -2.07
C ALA A 97 -16.05 -4.39 -2.84
N PHE A 98 -15.87 -5.66 -2.48
CA PHE A 98 -16.60 -6.78 -3.09
C PHE A 98 -18.11 -6.72 -2.79
N GLY A 99 -18.48 -6.42 -1.54
CA GLY A 99 -19.87 -6.31 -1.11
C GLY A 99 -20.61 -5.18 -1.81
N ALA A 100 -19.96 -4.02 -1.99
CA ALA A 100 -20.50 -2.90 -2.76
C ALA A 100 -20.69 -3.29 -4.24
N ALA A 101 -19.67 -3.87 -4.87
CA ALA A 101 -19.76 -4.30 -6.27
C ALA A 101 -20.88 -5.32 -6.49
N TYR A 102 -21.02 -6.31 -5.60
CA TYR A 102 -22.11 -7.30 -5.65
C TYR A 102 -23.49 -6.66 -5.47
N ARG A 103 -23.66 -5.78 -4.48
CA ARG A 103 -24.95 -5.15 -4.16
C ARG A 103 -25.45 -4.21 -5.24
N PHE A 104 -24.55 -3.50 -5.90
CA PHE A 104 -24.88 -2.52 -6.95
C PHE A 104 -24.71 -3.07 -8.37
N GLN A 105 -24.34 -4.35 -8.53
CA GLN A 105 -24.11 -5.01 -9.82
C GLN A 105 -23.15 -4.20 -10.71
N TRP A 106 -22.03 -3.75 -10.12
CA TRP A 106 -21.05 -2.94 -10.84
C TRP A 106 -20.23 -3.76 -11.82
N ASP A 107 -19.82 -3.09 -12.89
CA ASP A 107 -18.77 -3.54 -13.78
C ASP A 107 -17.40 -3.58 -13.07
N PHE A 108 -16.48 -4.34 -13.66
CA PHE A 108 -15.17 -4.61 -13.08
C PHE A 108 -14.33 -3.34 -12.88
N GLU A 109 -14.46 -2.37 -13.78
CA GLU A 109 -13.69 -1.11 -13.72
C GLU A 109 -14.12 -0.26 -12.52
N ARG A 110 -15.43 -0.08 -12.30
CA ARG A 110 -15.94 0.63 -11.10
C ARG A 110 -15.55 -0.07 -9.80
N PHE A 111 -15.59 -1.41 -9.77
CA PHE A 111 -15.07 -2.18 -8.64
C PHE A 111 -13.59 -1.88 -8.39
N LEU A 112 -12.75 -1.90 -9.43
CA LEU A 112 -11.32 -1.62 -9.33
C LEU A 112 -11.03 -0.22 -8.78
N TYR A 113 -11.76 0.80 -9.24
CA TYR A 113 -11.59 2.16 -8.72
C TYR A 113 -11.93 2.25 -7.23
N LEU A 114 -13.04 1.66 -6.78
CA LEU A 114 -13.39 1.65 -5.36
C LEU A 114 -12.35 0.86 -4.55
N TYR A 115 -11.92 -0.30 -5.07
CA TYR A 115 -10.91 -1.15 -4.45
C TYR A 115 -9.59 -0.39 -4.22
N VAL A 116 -9.08 0.26 -5.27
CA VAL A 116 -7.87 1.07 -5.22
C VAL A 116 -8.04 2.24 -4.26
N MET A 117 -9.19 2.91 -4.25
CA MET A 117 -9.46 4.04 -3.36
C MET A 117 -9.45 3.61 -1.88
N ILE A 118 -10.22 2.57 -1.53
CA ILE A 118 -10.30 2.05 -0.16
C ILE A 118 -8.92 1.60 0.32
N LEU A 119 -8.22 0.79 -0.48
CA LEU A 119 -6.94 0.26 -0.04
C LEU A 119 -5.85 1.31 0.00
N SER A 120 -5.76 2.21 -1.00
CA SER A 120 -4.80 3.31 -0.97
C SER A 120 -4.99 4.17 0.28
N PHE A 121 -6.25 4.45 0.65
CA PHE A 121 -6.58 5.16 1.88
C PHE A 121 -6.13 4.40 3.14
N LEU A 122 -6.49 3.12 3.27
CA LEU A 122 -6.11 2.29 4.42
C LEU A 122 -4.58 2.16 4.56
N TYR A 123 -3.87 1.82 3.48
CA TYR A 123 -2.42 1.68 3.50
C TYR A 123 -1.71 3.01 3.79
N THR A 124 -2.26 4.15 3.36
CA THR A 124 -1.73 5.46 3.73
C THR A 124 -1.90 5.73 5.22
N ILE A 125 -3.07 5.42 5.80
CA ILE A 125 -3.30 5.53 7.25
C ILE A 125 -2.33 4.64 8.02
N PHE A 126 -2.13 3.40 7.57
CA PHE A 126 -1.19 2.48 8.23
C PHE A 126 0.26 2.94 8.13
N LEU A 127 0.66 3.50 7.00
CA LEU A 127 2.00 4.09 6.85
C LEU A 127 2.21 5.24 7.86
N ILE A 128 1.23 6.12 8.03
CA ILE A 128 1.28 7.21 9.03
C ILE A 128 1.32 6.61 10.43
N TYR A 129 0.51 5.59 10.71
CA TYR A 129 0.50 4.90 11.99
C TYR A 129 1.87 4.27 12.31
N TYR A 130 2.51 3.60 11.36
CA TYR A 130 3.84 3.04 11.54
C TYR A 130 4.88 4.12 11.80
N TYR A 131 4.78 5.27 11.12
CA TYR A 131 5.66 6.39 11.35
C TYR A 131 5.52 6.98 12.77
N ARG A 132 4.28 7.14 13.25
CA ARG A 132 4.01 7.60 14.64
C ARG A 132 4.52 6.60 15.66
N LEU A 133 4.28 5.31 15.42
CA LEU A 133 4.76 4.23 16.27
C LEU A 133 6.29 4.21 16.32
N ALA A 134 6.97 4.37 15.18
CA ALA A 134 8.43 4.44 15.10
C ALA A 134 9.02 5.66 15.82
N ARG A 135 8.30 6.80 15.84
CA ARG A 135 8.70 8.00 16.61
C ARG A 135 8.50 7.89 18.11
N GLY A 136 7.83 6.83 18.59
CA GLY A 136 7.59 6.61 20.01
C GLY A 136 6.66 7.66 20.63
N GLU A 137 5.62 8.11 19.91
CA GLU A 137 4.59 8.97 20.52
C GLU A 137 4.02 8.25 21.76
N LYS A 138 4.42 8.78 22.93
CA LYS A 138 3.78 8.53 24.22
C LYS A 138 2.29 8.75 24.03
N LYS A 139 1.52 7.70 24.23
CA LYS A 139 0.13 7.85 24.58
C LYS A 139 0.16 8.38 26.03
N ASP A 140 0.09 9.70 26.17
CA ASP A 140 -0.21 10.35 27.44
C ASP A 140 -1.56 9.85 27.98
#